data_AF-A0A5C5WJT6-F1
#
_entry.id   AF-A0A5C5WJT6-F1
#
_cell.length_a   1.000
_cell.length_b   1.000
_cell.length_c   1.000
_cell.angle_alpha   90.00
_cell.angle_beta   90.00
_cell.angle_gamma   90.00
#
_symmetry.space_group_name_H-M   'P 1'
#
loop_
_entity.id
_entity.type
_entity.pdbx_description
1 polymer ?
#
loop_
_entity_poly.entity_id
_entity_poly.type
_entity_poly.pdbx_seq_one_letter_code
_entity_poly.pdbx_strand_id
1 'polypeptide(L)'
;MELLATRNGSVESLQRVFDHLCDQWTGCNWKTAVGPLRLNLKNVRARQARLISEATSGDESAAWNLAMEFLASIENDALAARKSAETAMALMCLGKTDEAIAMVDRAVELEAKYRDPVVWTLLRDAVGG
;
A
#
# COMPACT_ATOMS: atom_id res chain seq x y z
N MET A 1 14.12 5.23 38.47
CA MET A 1 13.96 5.83 37.13
C MET A 1 14.33 4.77 36.09
N GLU A 2 13.46 3.82 35.79
CA GLU A 2 13.86 2.64 34.99
C GLU A 2 12.70 1.99 34.19
N LEU A 3 11.71 2.80 33.77
CA LEU A 3 10.55 2.32 32.99
C LEU A 3 10.48 2.86 31.56
N LEU A 4 11.47 3.66 31.12
CA LEU A 4 11.44 4.27 29.78
C LEU A 4 12.22 3.48 28.72
N ALA A 5 13.14 2.58 29.12
CA ALA A 5 14.00 1.87 28.16
C ALA A 5 13.25 0.76 27.39
N THR A 6 12.31 0.06 28.01
CA THR A 6 11.54 -1.01 27.37
C THR A 6 10.53 -0.50 26.35
N ARG A 7 9.93 0.67 26.58
CA ARG A 7 8.96 1.28 25.67
C ARG A 7 9.61 1.94 24.44
N ASN A 8 10.85 2.40 24.57
CA ASN A 8 11.59 2.99 23.45
C ASN A 8 12.06 1.92 22.43
N GLY A 9 12.43 0.74 22.91
CA GLY A 9 12.88 -0.37 22.07
C GLY A 9 11.78 -0.99 21.18
N SER A 10 10.52 -0.95 21.62
CA SER A 10 9.39 -1.45 20.81
C SER A 10 9.06 -0.51 19.65
N VAL A 11 9.05 0.80 19.90
CA VAL A 11 8.78 1.82 18.87
C VAL A 11 9.88 1.86 17.81
N GLU A 12 11.15 1.77 18.20
CA GLU A 12 12.27 1.70 17.25
C GLU A 12 12.19 0.45 16.35
N SER A 13 11.78 -0.69 16.91
CA SER A 13 11.59 -1.93 16.16
C SER A 13 10.43 -1.80 15.17
N LEU A 14 9.30 -1.20 15.60
CA LEU A 14 8.17 -0.89 14.74
C LEU A 14 8.53 0.06 13.60
N GLN A 15 9.35 1.09 13.88
CA GLN A 15 9.79 2.02 12.85
C GLN A 15 10.57 1.32 11.74
N ARG A 16 11.46 0.37 12.09
CA ARG A 16 12.19 -0.42 11.09
C ARG A 16 11.26 -1.29 10.24
N VAL A 17 10.24 -1.88 10.84
CA VAL A 17 9.22 -2.65 10.10
C VAL A 17 8.48 -1.73 9.14
N PHE A 18 8.02 -0.57 9.61
CA PHE A 18 7.37 0.43 8.79
C PHE A 18 8.26 0.90 7.62
N ASP A 19 9.51 1.26 7.88
CA ASP A 19 10.46 1.73 6.86
C ASP A 19 10.69 0.67 5.77
N HIS A 20 10.76 -0.62 6.15
CA HIS A 20 10.89 -1.73 5.21
C HIS A 20 9.66 -1.90 4.29
N LEU A 21 8.46 -1.60 4.81
CA LEU A 21 7.19 -1.83 4.13
C LEU A 21 6.76 -0.66 3.23
N CYS A 22 7.20 0.57 3.53
CA CYS A 22 6.74 1.80 2.89
C CYS A 22 6.77 1.83 1.36
N ASP A 23 7.73 1.13 0.76
CA ASP A 23 7.92 1.10 -0.69
C ASP A 23 7.53 -0.24 -1.33
N GLN A 24 7.05 -1.21 -0.53
CA GLN A 24 6.67 -2.53 -1.02
C GLN A 24 5.37 -2.51 -1.82
N TRP A 25 4.47 -1.56 -1.54
CA TRP A 25 3.24 -1.38 -2.30
C TRP A 25 3.06 0.07 -2.73
N THR A 26 3.31 0.32 -4.01
CA THR A 26 3.16 1.66 -4.61
C THR A 26 2.27 1.62 -5.85
N GLY A 27 1.77 0.44 -6.25
CA GLY A 27 1.10 0.15 -7.52
C GLY A 27 0.99 -1.37 -7.71
N CYS A 28 0.79 -1.83 -8.96
CA CYS A 28 0.79 -3.25 -9.29
C CYS A 28 2.21 -3.84 -9.26
N ASN A 29 2.58 -4.57 -8.21
CA ASN A 29 3.82 -5.37 -8.16
C ASN A 29 3.57 -6.88 -8.41
N TRP A 30 2.31 -7.27 -8.70
CA TRP A 30 1.87 -8.63 -9.01
C TRP A 30 1.38 -8.75 -10.45
N LYS A 31 1.20 -9.99 -10.91
CA LYS A 31 0.66 -10.26 -12.26
C LYS A 31 -0.84 -10.00 -12.29
N THR A 32 -1.30 -9.21 -13.25
CA THR A 32 -2.73 -8.92 -13.46
C THR A 32 -3.22 -9.43 -14.81
N ALA A 33 -4.54 -9.37 -15.02
CA ALA A 33 -5.20 -9.63 -16.30
C ALA A 33 -6.37 -8.65 -16.46
N VAL A 34 -6.08 -7.40 -16.80
CA VAL A 34 -7.06 -6.30 -16.83
C VAL A 34 -7.64 -6.09 -18.23
N GLY A 35 -8.96 -5.89 -18.28
CA GLY A 35 -9.68 -5.57 -19.52
C GLY A 35 -9.74 -6.72 -20.54
N PRO A 36 -10.33 -6.46 -21.72
CA PRO A 36 -10.57 -7.49 -22.75
C PRO A 36 -9.28 -8.14 -23.27
N LEU A 37 -8.18 -7.38 -23.33
CA LEU A 37 -6.86 -7.87 -23.76
C LEU A 37 -6.06 -8.52 -22.64
N ARG A 38 -6.63 -8.64 -21.43
CA ARG A 38 -6.01 -9.28 -20.26
C ARG A 38 -4.60 -8.75 -19.97
N LEU A 39 -4.45 -7.43 -20.00
CA LEU A 39 -3.16 -6.77 -19.82
C LEU A 39 -2.55 -7.14 -18.47
N ASN A 40 -1.26 -7.50 -18.50
CA ASN A 40 -0.45 -7.68 -17.31
C ASN A 40 0.23 -6.37 -16.95
N LEU A 41 -0.17 -5.80 -15.83
CA LEU A 41 0.24 -4.47 -15.37
C LEU A 41 1.33 -4.53 -14.29
N LYS A 42 1.97 -5.70 -14.11
CA LYS A 42 3.09 -5.85 -13.18
C LYS A 42 4.18 -4.82 -13.52
N ASN A 43 4.53 -3.99 -12.54
CA ASN A 43 5.50 -2.91 -12.61
C ASN A 43 5.15 -1.79 -13.62
N VAL A 44 3.89 -1.70 -14.05
CA VAL A 44 3.39 -0.60 -14.87
C VAL A 44 2.71 0.43 -13.97
N ARG A 45 2.99 1.71 -14.22
CA ARG A 45 2.35 2.86 -13.55
C ARG A 45 1.24 3.45 -14.40
N ALA A 46 0.28 4.11 -13.77
CA ALA A 46 -0.82 4.79 -14.47
C ALA A 46 -0.29 5.76 -15.55
N ARG A 47 0.77 6.52 -15.22
CA ARG A 47 1.44 7.41 -16.19
C ARG A 47 2.03 6.68 -17.39
N GLN A 48 2.60 5.49 -17.20
CA GLN A 48 3.14 4.68 -18.30
C GLN A 48 2.01 4.12 -19.16
N ALA A 49 0.94 3.61 -18.54
CA ALA A 49 -0.24 3.14 -19.26
C ALA A 49 -0.86 4.24 -20.13
N ARG A 50 -0.89 5.49 -19.63
CA ARG A 50 -1.30 6.66 -20.41
C ARG A 50 -0.45 6.86 -21.66
N LEU A 51 0.87 6.84 -21.53
CA LEU A 51 1.78 7.01 -22.68
C LEU A 51 1.57 5.91 -23.73
N ILE A 52 1.32 4.67 -23.30
CA ILE A 52 1.06 3.55 -24.23
C ILE A 52 -0.31 3.73 -24.89
N SER A 53 -1.33 4.13 -24.15
CA SER A 53 -2.66 4.44 -24.71
C SER A 53 -2.59 5.51 -25.79
N GLU A 54 -1.83 6.59 -25.56
CA GLU A 54 -1.62 7.69 -26.51
C GLU A 54 -0.81 7.26 -27.74
N ALA A 55 0.01 6.21 -27.63
CA ALA A 55 0.84 5.67 -28.71
C ALA A 55 0.18 4.53 -29.49
N THR A 56 -0.97 4.02 -29.03
CA THR A 56 -1.70 2.91 -29.64
C THR A 56 -3.05 3.37 -30.19
N SER A 57 -3.81 2.49 -30.85
CA SER A 57 -5.10 2.84 -31.45
C SER A 57 -6.12 1.72 -31.31
N GLY A 58 -7.40 2.03 -31.55
CA GLY A 58 -8.50 1.07 -31.51
C GLY A 58 -8.61 0.38 -30.14
N ASP A 59 -8.84 -0.93 -30.17
CA ASP A 59 -9.07 -1.75 -28.98
C ASP A 59 -7.88 -1.77 -28.02
N GLU A 60 -6.64 -1.62 -28.53
CA GLU A 60 -5.45 -1.58 -27.69
C GLU A 60 -5.40 -0.29 -26.87
N SER A 61 -5.65 0.86 -27.49
CA SER A 61 -5.74 2.15 -26.78
C SER A 61 -6.87 2.12 -25.74
N ALA A 62 -8.04 1.58 -26.10
CA ALA A 62 -9.15 1.42 -25.17
C ALA A 62 -8.78 0.53 -23.96
N ALA A 63 -8.07 -0.58 -24.18
CA ALA A 63 -7.61 -1.45 -23.09
C ALA A 63 -6.58 -0.75 -22.18
N TRP A 64 -5.66 0.05 -22.75
CA TRP A 64 -4.70 0.82 -21.96
C TRP A 64 -5.33 1.97 -21.18
N ASN A 65 -6.42 2.57 -21.66
CA ASN A 65 -7.21 3.54 -20.89
C ASN A 65 -7.84 2.91 -19.64
N LEU A 66 -8.45 1.73 -19.78
CA LEU A 66 -8.99 0.99 -18.63
C LEU A 66 -7.87 0.60 -17.63
N ALA A 67 -6.71 0.19 -18.15
CA ALA A 67 -5.55 -0.12 -17.32
C ALA A 67 -5.03 1.12 -16.56
N MET A 68 -5.01 2.28 -17.20
CA MET A 68 -4.62 3.54 -16.57
C MET A 68 -5.54 3.89 -15.40
N GLU A 69 -6.86 3.81 -15.58
CA GLU A 69 -7.84 4.08 -14.52
C GLU A 69 -7.67 3.12 -13.34
N PHE A 70 -7.56 1.82 -13.63
CA PHE A 70 -7.32 0.80 -12.62
C PHE A 70 -6.01 1.03 -11.84
N LEU A 71 -4.91 1.34 -12.55
CA LEU A 71 -3.63 1.65 -11.92
C LEU A 71 -3.70 2.90 -11.06
N ALA A 72 -4.40 3.95 -11.51
CA ALA A 72 -4.57 5.17 -10.74
C ALA A 72 -5.32 4.91 -9.42
N SER A 73 -6.35 4.06 -9.43
CA SER A 73 -7.04 3.64 -8.20
C SER A 73 -6.11 2.91 -7.23
N ILE A 74 -5.30 1.96 -7.72
CA ILE A 74 -4.35 1.22 -6.88
C ILE A 74 -3.27 2.15 -6.33
N GLU A 75 -2.69 3.03 -7.15
CA GLU A 75 -1.66 3.97 -6.72
C GLU A 75 -2.20 4.93 -5.64
N ASN A 76 -3.45 5.39 -5.78
CA ASN A 76 -4.10 6.23 -4.78
C ASN A 76 -4.38 5.47 -3.48
N ASP A 77 -4.89 4.25 -3.55
CA ASP A 77 -5.14 3.43 -2.36
C ASP A 77 -3.84 3.01 -1.66
N ALA A 78 -2.78 2.73 -2.41
CA ALA A 78 -1.45 2.46 -1.86
C ALA A 78 -0.89 3.67 -1.09
N LEU A 79 -1.03 4.87 -1.65
CA LEU A 79 -0.65 6.11 -0.97
C LEU A 79 -1.50 6.35 0.30
N ALA A 80 -2.81 6.09 0.23
CA ALA A 80 -3.69 6.22 1.38
C ALA A 80 -3.33 5.21 2.49
N ALA A 81 -3.02 3.97 2.13
CA ALA A 81 -2.61 2.93 3.07
C ALA A 81 -1.31 3.29 3.78
N ARG A 82 -0.33 3.81 3.03
CA ARG A 82 0.92 4.34 3.61
C ARG A 82 0.64 5.46 4.62
N LYS A 83 -0.21 6.43 4.29
CA LYS A 83 -0.57 7.52 5.22
C LYS A 83 -1.26 7.02 6.49
N SER A 84 -2.10 6.00 6.36
CA SER A 84 -2.70 5.33 7.52
C SER A 84 -1.63 4.67 8.39
N ALA A 85 -0.68 3.95 7.79
CA ALA A 85 0.45 3.36 8.52
C ALA A 85 1.36 4.42 9.19
N GLU A 86 1.65 5.54 8.51
CA GLU A 86 2.39 6.69 9.09
C GLU A 86 1.65 7.25 10.32
N THR A 87 0.32 7.37 10.23
CA THR A 87 -0.52 7.83 11.34
C THR A 87 -0.50 6.83 12.50
N ALA A 88 -0.54 5.52 12.21
CA ALA A 88 -0.43 4.48 13.22
C ALA A 88 0.89 4.58 14.00
N MET A 89 2.01 4.80 13.30
CA MET A 89 3.32 4.98 13.93
C MET A 89 3.34 6.19 14.88
N ALA A 90 2.76 7.32 14.45
CA ALA A 90 2.64 8.50 15.31
C ALA A 90 1.76 8.21 16.55
N LEU A 91 0.66 7.48 16.39
CA LEU A 91 -0.22 7.10 17.50
C LEU A 91 0.46 6.14 18.48
N MET A 92 1.30 5.22 17.99
CA MET A 92 2.11 4.34 18.84
C MET A 92 3.11 5.13 19.70
N CYS A 93 3.77 6.14 19.13
CA CYS A 93 4.64 7.06 19.88
C CYS A 93 3.88 7.80 21.00
N LEU A 94 2.58 8.10 20.77
CA LEU A 94 1.70 8.74 21.75
C LEU A 94 1.08 7.74 22.75
N GLY A 95 1.27 6.43 22.56
CA GLY A 95 0.65 5.39 23.39
C GLY A 95 -0.82 5.13 23.12
N LYS A 96 -1.35 5.61 21.99
CA LYS A 96 -2.74 5.42 21.56
C LYS A 96 -2.87 4.14 20.75
N THR A 97 -2.63 3.00 21.39
CA THR A 97 -2.52 1.70 20.71
C THR A 97 -3.79 1.31 19.95
N ASP A 98 -4.97 1.47 20.54
CA ASP A 98 -6.23 1.11 19.88
C ASP A 98 -6.48 1.94 18.60
N GLU A 99 -6.19 3.25 18.66
CA GLU A 99 -6.27 4.13 17.48
C GLU A 99 -5.22 3.74 16.42
N ALA A 100 -4.02 3.34 16.85
CA ALA A 100 -2.98 2.87 15.95
C ALA A 100 -3.40 1.58 15.22
N ILE A 101 -3.97 0.60 15.93
CA ILE A 101 -4.50 -0.63 15.34
C ILE A 101 -5.55 -0.31 14.29
N ALA A 102 -6.50 0.58 14.59
CA ALA A 102 -7.52 0.98 13.63
C ALA A 102 -6.92 1.62 12.37
N MET A 103 -5.84 2.38 12.51
CA MET A 103 -5.13 2.96 11.37
C MET A 103 -4.39 1.89 10.53
N VAL A 104 -3.76 0.89 11.16
CA VAL A 104 -3.11 -0.19 10.38
C VAL A 104 -4.15 -1.10 9.73
N ASP A 105 -5.25 -1.43 10.41
CA ASP A 105 -6.35 -2.19 9.82
C ASP A 105 -6.88 -1.49 8.57
N ARG A 106 -6.97 -0.15 8.59
CA ARG A 106 -7.33 0.62 7.38
C ARG A 106 -6.34 0.44 6.23
N ALA A 107 -5.04 0.38 6.51
CA ALA A 107 -4.03 0.13 5.49
C ALA A 107 -4.16 -1.29 4.89
N VAL A 108 -4.45 -2.28 5.74
CA VAL A 108 -4.70 -3.68 5.33
C VAL A 108 -5.95 -3.78 4.45
N GLU A 109 -7.05 -3.13 4.84
CA GLU A 109 -8.29 -3.09 4.04
C GLU A 109 -8.07 -2.53 2.64
N LEU A 110 -7.27 -1.47 2.52
CA LEU A 110 -6.96 -0.85 1.23
C LEU A 110 -6.18 -1.80 0.31
N GLU A 111 -5.21 -2.54 0.85
CA GLU A 111 -4.46 -3.55 0.10
C GLU A 111 -5.37 -4.74 -0.30
N ALA A 112 -6.22 -5.18 0.64
CA ALA A 112 -7.12 -6.32 0.49
C ALA A 112 -8.13 -6.16 -0.66
N LYS A 113 -8.42 -4.94 -1.10
CA LYS A 113 -9.25 -4.68 -2.29
C LYS A 113 -8.67 -5.28 -3.58
N TYR A 114 -7.36 -5.47 -3.64
CA TYR A 114 -6.66 -5.79 -4.90
C TYR A 114 -5.93 -7.13 -4.88
N ARG A 115 -5.52 -7.60 -3.70
CA ARG A 115 -4.77 -8.85 -3.49
C ARG A 115 -4.86 -9.29 -2.03
N ASP A 116 -4.36 -10.49 -1.74
CA ASP A 116 -4.12 -10.88 -0.34
C ASP A 116 -3.16 -9.87 0.32
N PRO A 117 -3.54 -9.28 1.48
CA PRO A 117 -2.74 -8.26 2.10
C PRO A 117 -1.51 -8.88 2.78
N VAL A 118 -0.34 -8.53 2.28
CA VAL A 118 0.94 -9.06 2.79
C VAL A 118 1.88 -7.96 3.28
N VAL A 119 1.70 -6.73 2.80
CA VAL A 119 2.56 -5.61 3.19
C VAL A 119 2.14 -5.11 4.57
N TRP A 120 0.90 -4.68 4.72
CA TRP A 120 0.49 -4.02 5.98
C TRP A 120 0.12 -4.98 7.11
N THR A 121 -0.14 -6.25 6.80
CA THR A 121 -0.43 -7.30 7.80
C THR A 121 0.75 -7.49 8.76
N LEU A 122 1.99 -7.42 8.26
CA LEU A 122 3.18 -7.50 9.12
C LEU A 122 3.24 -6.36 10.15
N LEU A 123 2.89 -5.14 9.73
CA LEU A 123 2.84 -4.00 10.64
C LEU A 123 1.70 -4.15 11.65
N ARG A 124 0.56 -4.69 11.21
CA ARG A 124 -0.63 -4.92 12.05
C ARG A 124 -0.32 -5.89 13.18
N ASP A 125 0.32 -7.01 12.85
CA ASP A 125 0.71 -8.03 13.81
C ASP A 125 1.73 -7.47 14.83
N ALA A 126 2.64 -6.61 14.37
CA ALA A 126 3.62 -5.96 15.24
C ALA A 126 3.01 -4.90 16.18
N VAL A 127 1.94 -4.23 15.76
CA VAL A 127 1.23 -3.22 16.58
C VAL A 127 0.26 -3.85 17.57
N GLY A 128 -0.36 -4.98 17.21
CA GLY A 128 -1.35 -5.68 18.03
C GLY A 128 -0.79 -6.73 19.00
N GLY A 129 0.46 -7.16 18.84
CA GLY A 129 1.17 -8.08 19.73
C GLY A 129 1.94 -7.37 20.84
#